data_AF-A0A954LAE6-F1
#
_entry.id   AF-A0A954LAE6-F1
#
_cell.length_a   1.000
_cell.length_b   1.000
_cell.length_c   1.000
_cell.angle_alpha   90.00
_cell.angle_beta   90.00
_cell.angle_gamma   90.00
#
_symmetry.space_group_name_H-M   'P 1'
#
loop_
_entity.id
_entity.type
_entity.pdbx_description
1 polymer ?
#
loop_
_entity_poly.entity_id
_entity_poly.type
_entity_poly.pdbx_seq_one_letter_code
_entity_poly.pdbx_strand_id
1 'polypeptide(L)'
;QTSVFTSEDLYSAELQLLQSGQSDSAAAISQIGSVITNVGADANGVSADPTTTVTVSSVPHQIVFVDAGVYDYQSIVADLQTFGSAGPVDVQILESDRDGIQQISEFLALQTTPVDSIHFLTHGTSRAIRLGSTWLTQETLLLRTEAVSGWASSLTESADLMFYGCDVASTSAGRNLLQSLAALTGSDVAASTDATGSAALGGNWALEYEIGAVQTSVAVSTQLQQSWNGLMATFTVTNTNDSGAGSLRQAITDANALGGTDTITFNISTADTGYVDPTPGSPLSGDEYWSIALASALPAITEAAFLDGWTQQSWLQQPVIELNGASAGSGHGLYFDTGSGGSTLRGFAINRFSSSGVYVWTGATNITIAGNHIGTDVTGTLDLGNNSSGIVTSSNNTIIGGSTLVERNVIAGNNAYGIQIANGSSNHVIQGNLIGIGTGGQAIGNTVG
;
A
#
# COMPACT_ATOMS: atom_id res chain seq x y z
N GLN A 1 -38.10 -40.63 11.61
CA GLN A 1 -37.71 -40.17 10.26
C GLN A 1 -37.45 -38.69 10.41
N THR A 2 -36.19 -38.27 10.36
CA THR A 2 -35.81 -36.85 10.35
C THR A 2 -36.05 -36.32 8.95
N SER A 3 -37.12 -35.55 8.77
CA SER A 3 -37.36 -34.77 7.57
C SER A 3 -36.33 -33.65 7.52
N VAL A 4 -35.37 -33.73 6.62
CA VAL A 4 -34.44 -32.64 6.33
C VAL A 4 -35.15 -31.73 5.33
N PHE A 5 -35.46 -30.50 5.72
CA PHE A 5 -35.96 -29.50 4.79
C PHE A 5 -34.84 -29.10 3.85
N THR A 6 -35.13 -29.05 2.57
CA THR A 6 -34.17 -28.65 1.53
C THR A 6 -34.15 -27.13 1.36
N SER A 7 -33.10 -26.58 0.76
CA SER A 7 -33.03 -25.15 0.43
C SER A 7 -34.17 -24.68 -0.48
N GLU A 8 -34.76 -25.58 -1.26
CA GLU A 8 -35.97 -25.31 -2.07
C GLU A 8 -37.22 -25.09 -1.21
N ASP A 9 -37.35 -25.75 -0.06
CA ASP A 9 -38.51 -25.60 0.83
C ASP A 9 -38.52 -24.22 1.53
N LEU A 10 -37.33 -23.70 1.84
CA LEU A 10 -37.14 -22.37 2.45
C LEU A 10 -37.36 -21.25 1.42
N TYR A 11 -36.85 -21.43 0.20
CA TYR A 11 -37.03 -20.45 -0.89
C TYR A 11 -38.50 -20.33 -1.33
N SER A 12 -39.26 -21.43 -1.27
CA SER A 12 -40.69 -21.46 -1.58
C SER A 12 -41.54 -20.69 -0.56
N ALA A 13 -41.17 -20.73 0.72
CA ALA A 13 -41.84 -19.98 1.79
C ALA A 13 -41.57 -18.47 1.70
N GLU A 14 -40.35 -18.09 1.32
CA GLU A 14 -39.94 -16.70 1.13
C GLU A 14 -40.66 -16.05 -0.07
N LEU A 15 -40.82 -16.79 -1.17
CA LEU A 15 -41.59 -16.36 -2.35
C LEU A 15 -43.08 -16.16 -2.07
N GLN A 16 -43.68 -16.99 -1.20
CA GLN A 16 -45.09 -16.81 -0.79
C GLN A 16 -45.28 -15.56 0.10
N LEU A 17 -44.28 -15.19 0.91
CA LEU A 17 -44.32 -13.97 1.72
C LEU A 17 -44.17 -12.71 0.88
N LEU A 18 -43.28 -12.70 -0.10
CA LEU A 18 -43.07 -11.57 -1.03
C LEU A 18 -44.32 -11.26 -1.87
N GLN A 19 -45.13 -12.27 -2.18
CA GLN A 19 -46.39 -12.11 -2.93
C GLN A 19 -47.55 -11.59 -2.04
N SER A 20 -47.43 -11.65 -0.72
CA SER A 20 -48.48 -11.21 0.22
C SER A 20 -48.51 -9.70 0.51
N GLY A 21 -47.50 -8.95 0.07
CA GLY A 21 -47.46 -7.49 0.16
C GLY A 21 -47.30 -6.91 1.57
N GLN A 22 -46.91 -7.70 2.58
CA GLN A 22 -46.65 -7.19 3.93
C GLN A 22 -45.17 -6.84 4.11
N SER A 23 -44.87 -5.55 4.28
CA SER A 23 -43.52 -4.99 4.31
C SER A 23 -42.92 -4.87 5.72
N ASP A 24 -43.28 -5.76 6.65
CA ASP A 24 -42.82 -5.67 8.05
C ASP A 24 -42.18 -6.98 8.50
N SER A 25 -40.84 -7.02 8.45
CA SER A 25 -40.01 -8.21 8.67
C SER A 25 -40.09 -8.77 10.10
N ALA A 26 -40.57 -7.98 11.06
CA ALA A 26 -40.76 -8.44 12.44
C ALA A 26 -41.98 -9.38 12.61
N ALA A 27 -43.03 -9.22 11.79
CA ALA A 27 -44.22 -10.08 11.84
C ALA A 27 -43.97 -11.45 11.16
N ALA A 28 -43.14 -11.48 10.12
CA ALA A 28 -42.73 -12.69 9.42
C ALA A 28 -41.92 -13.65 10.32
N ILE A 29 -41.01 -13.11 11.13
CA ILE A 29 -40.18 -13.90 12.07
C ILE A 29 -41.05 -14.50 13.20
N SER A 30 -42.08 -13.78 13.64
CA SER A 30 -43.05 -14.29 14.63
C SER A 30 -43.93 -15.42 14.07
N GLN A 31 -44.31 -15.36 12.78
CA GLN A 31 -45.04 -16.45 12.12
C GLN A 31 -44.17 -17.69 11.87
N ILE A 32 -42.90 -17.54 11.49
CA ILE A 32 -41.95 -18.66 11.36
C ILE A 32 -41.75 -19.36 12.72
N GLY A 33 -41.69 -18.60 13.83
CA GLY A 33 -41.66 -19.16 15.18
C GLY A 33 -42.92 -19.96 15.53
N SER A 34 -44.10 -19.53 15.08
CA SER A 34 -45.37 -20.24 15.34
C SER A 34 -45.57 -21.51 14.50
N VAL A 35 -44.99 -21.58 13.29
CA VAL A 35 -45.03 -22.77 12.43
C VAL A 35 -44.18 -23.90 13.03
N ILE A 36 -43.08 -23.58 13.70
CA ILE A 36 -42.22 -24.56 14.38
C ILE A 36 -42.91 -25.11 15.66
N THR A 37 -43.74 -24.32 16.34
CA THR A 37 -44.43 -24.78 17.57
C THR A 37 -45.66 -25.68 17.34
N ASN A 38 -46.20 -25.77 16.13
CA ASN A 38 -47.44 -26.52 15.86
C ASN A 38 -47.25 -27.96 15.32
N VAL A 39 -46.02 -28.47 15.23
CA VAL A 39 -45.75 -29.89 14.90
C VAL A 39 -45.41 -30.73 16.15
N GLY A 40 -45.67 -30.19 17.35
CA GLY A 40 -45.47 -30.89 18.63
C GLY A 40 -46.75 -31.42 19.29
N ALA A 41 -47.89 -31.41 18.59
CA ALA A 41 -49.19 -31.75 19.16
C ALA A 41 -49.84 -32.99 18.53
N ASP A 42 -49.06 -34.00 18.17
CA ASP A 42 -49.56 -35.35 18.00
C ASP A 42 -48.56 -36.44 18.45
N ALA A 43 -49.05 -37.24 19.41
CA ALA A 43 -48.52 -38.50 19.90
C ALA A 43 -47.25 -38.48 20.81
N ASN A 44 -47.52 -38.81 22.08
CA ASN A 44 -46.61 -39.41 23.08
C ASN A 44 -45.73 -38.49 23.93
N GLY A 45 -46.35 -37.78 24.88
CA GLY A 45 -46.01 -37.88 26.32
C GLY A 45 -44.55 -37.79 26.78
N VAL A 46 -43.67 -37.04 26.13
CA VAL A 46 -42.32 -36.73 26.64
C VAL A 46 -42.22 -35.23 26.88
N SER A 47 -41.96 -34.86 28.14
CA SER A 47 -41.67 -33.50 28.57
C SER A 47 -40.45 -32.96 27.82
N ALA A 48 -40.64 -31.95 26.96
CA ALA A 48 -39.54 -31.20 26.36
C ALA A 48 -38.84 -30.36 27.45
N ASP A 49 -37.55 -30.57 27.64
CA ASP A 49 -36.68 -29.75 28.48
C ASP A 49 -36.52 -28.36 27.84
N PRO A 50 -36.87 -27.25 28.50
CA PRO A 50 -36.83 -25.91 27.92
C PRO A 50 -35.41 -25.32 27.80
N THR A 51 -34.34 -26.12 27.93
CA THR A 51 -32.95 -25.64 27.97
C THR A 51 -32.12 -25.89 26.71
N THR A 52 -32.65 -26.54 25.67
CA THR A 52 -31.93 -26.64 24.37
C THR A 52 -32.00 -25.32 23.60
N THR A 53 -31.01 -24.46 23.83
CA THR A 53 -30.72 -23.32 22.97
C THR A 53 -30.14 -23.84 21.65
N VAL A 54 -30.88 -23.67 20.56
CA VAL A 54 -30.36 -23.88 19.21
C VAL A 54 -29.53 -22.64 18.88
N THR A 55 -28.20 -22.74 18.95
CA THR A 55 -27.30 -21.69 18.45
C THR A 55 -27.31 -21.73 16.93
N VAL A 56 -27.95 -20.74 16.30
CA VAL A 56 -27.79 -20.51 14.87
C VAL A 56 -26.39 -19.91 14.69
N SER A 57 -25.47 -20.65 14.05
CA SER A 57 -24.15 -20.12 13.70
C SER A 57 -24.34 -18.98 12.71
N SER A 58 -24.13 -17.73 13.12
CA SER A 58 -24.08 -16.60 12.19
C SER A 58 -22.87 -16.76 11.29
N VAL A 59 -23.02 -16.43 10.01
CA VAL A 59 -21.89 -16.36 9.09
C VAL A 59 -20.99 -15.19 9.52
N PRO A 60 -19.67 -15.39 9.70
CA PRO A 60 -18.76 -14.32 10.11
C PRO A 60 -18.78 -13.16 9.10
N HIS A 61 -18.84 -11.93 9.60
CA HIS A 61 -18.76 -10.72 8.78
C HIS A 61 -17.30 -10.36 8.54
N GLN A 62 -16.86 -10.44 7.28
CA GLN A 62 -15.46 -10.29 6.90
C GLN A 62 -15.30 -9.18 5.88
N ILE A 63 -14.30 -8.32 6.09
CA ILE A 63 -13.92 -7.28 5.14
C ILE A 63 -12.56 -7.61 4.55
N VAL A 64 -12.41 -7.43 3.24
CA VAL A 64 -11.14 -7.60 2.55
C VAL A 64 -10.76 -6.28 1.88
N PHE A 65 -9.74 -5.62 2.42
CA PHE A 65 -9.07 -4.52 1.78
C PHE A 65 -8.01 -5.05 0.81
N VAL A 66 -8.13 -4.69 -0.47
CA VAL A 66 -7.16 -5.04 -1.50
C VAL A 66 -6.50 -3.75 -1.98
N ASP A 67 -5.19 -3.64 -1.80
CA ASP A 67 -4.42 -2.50 -2.27
C ASP A 67 -4.29 -2.54 -3.80
N ALA A 68 -4.65 -1.45 -4.48
CA ALA A 68 -4.59 -1.37 -5.94
C ALA A 68 -3.15 -1.41 -6.49
N GLY A 69 -2.14 -1.26 -5.62
CA GLY A 69 -0.73 -1.49 -5.94
C GLY A 69 -0.37 -2.97 -6.12
N VAL A 70 -1.15 -3.90 -5.57
CA VAL A 70 -0.87 -5.34 -5.65
C VAL A 70 -0.93 -5.81 -7.11
N TYR A 71 0.07 -6.61 -7.52
CA TYR A 71 0.08 -7.30 -8.81
C TYR A 71 -1.26 -7.97 -9.08
N ASP A 72 -1.86 -7.77 -10.26
CA ASP A 72 -3.11 -8.43 -10.67
C ASP A 72 -4.20 -8.46 -9.57
N TYR A 73 -4.35 -7.36 -8.83
CA TYR A 73 -5.34 -7.26 -7.77
C TYR A 73 -6.77 -7.52 -8.27
N GLN A 74 -7.03 -7.31 -9.57
CA GLN A 74 -8.31 -7.63 -10.19
C GLN A 74 -8.63 -9.13 -10.14
N SER A 75 -7.63 -10.01 -10.30
CA SER A 75 -7.81 -11.46 -10.11
C SER A 75 -8.08 -11.83 -8.66
N ILE A 76 -7.49 -11.11 -7.69
CA ILE A 76 -7.85 -11.25 -6.26
C ILE A 76 -9.31 -10.87 -6.05
N VAL A 77 -9.75 -9.71 -6.56
CA VAL A 77 -11.13 -9.27 -6.42
C VAL A 77 -12.11 -10.26 -7.05
N ALA A 78 -11.80 -10.75 -8.25
CA ALA A 78 -12.62 -11.74 -8.94
C ALA A 78 -12.70 -13.05 -8.15
N ASP A 79 -11.60 -13.49 -7.55
CA ASP A 79 -11.55 -14.66 -6.68
C ASP A 79 -12.42 -14.47 -5.43
N LEU A 80 -12.26 -13.36 -4.71
CA LEU A 80 -13.03 -13.05 -3.50
C LEU A 80 -14.54 -12.95 -3.78
N GLN A 81 -14.92 -12.39 -4.93
CA GLN A 81 -16.32 -12.30 -5.36
C GLN A 81 -16.93 -13.66 -5.75
N THR A 82 -16.11 -14.61 -6.20
CA THR A 82 -16.59 -15.90 -6.73
C THR A 82 -16.48 -17.04 -5.72
N PHE A 83 -15.40 -17.06 -4.95
CA PHE A 83 -14.94 -18.22 -4.17
C PHE A 83 -14.66 -17.93 -2.71
N GLY A 84 -14.87 -16.69 -2.23
CA GLY A 84 -14.54 -16.21 -0.88
C GLY A 84 -14.50 -17.35 0.14
N SER A 85 -13.29 -17.78 0.49
CA SER A 85 -12.99 -19.13 1.00
C SER A 85 -13.68 -19.49 2.32
N ALA A 86 -14.32 -18.50 2.97
CA ALA A 86 -14.93 -18.59 4.30
C ALA A 86 -16.36 -18.00 4.37
N GLY A 87 -16.97 -17.55 3.25
CA GLY A 87 -18.29 -16.90 3.24
C GLY A 87 -18.34 -15.63 2.37
N PRO A 88 -19.48 -14.91 2.36
CA PRO A 88 -19.57 -13.60 1.72
C PRO A 88 -18.62 -12.62 2.42
N VAL A 89 -17.79 -11.95 1.63
CA VAL A 89 -16.82 -10.95 2.09
C VAL A 89 -17.14 -9.60 1.45
N ASP A 90 -16.98 -8.53 2.22
CA ASP A 90 -17.07 -7.16 1.70
C ASP A 90 -15.70 -6.73 1.19
N VAL A 91 -15.57 -6.61 -0.14
CA VAL A 91 -14.30 -6.25 -0.78
C VAL A 91 -14.23 -4.74 -0.99
N GLN A 92 -13.19 -4.11 -0.45
CA GLN A 92 -12.89 -2.70 -0.65
C GLN A 92 -11.50 -2.51 -1.28
N ILE A 93 -11.43 -1.77 -2.38
CA ILE A 93 -10.15 -1.41 -2.99
C ILE A 93 -9.56 -0.20 -2.26
N LEU A 94 -8.27 -0.26 -1.92
CA LEU A 94 -7.51 0.90 -1.48
C LEU A 94 -6.85 1.53 -2.69
N GLU A 95 -7.28 2.75 -3.03
CA GLU A 95 -6.72 3.52 -4.14
C GLU A 95 -5.27 3.91 -3.79
N SER A 96 -4.34 3.66 -4.72
CA SER A 96 -2.90 3.83 -4.49
C SER A 96 -2.46 5.29 -4.30
N ASP A 97 -3.28 6.25 -4.72
CA ASP A 97 -3.04 7.69 -4.65
C ASP A 97 -3.66 8.36 -3.41
N ARG A 98 -4.45 7.62 -2.61
CA ARG A 98 -5.11 8.13 -1.41
C ARG A 98 -4.52 7.53 -0.12
N ASP A 99 -4.53 8.32 0.97
CA ASP A 99 -4.10 7.84 2.29
C ASP A 99 -4.92 6.61 2.70
N GLY A 100 -4.28 5.45 2.85
CA GLY A 100 -5.01 4.20 3.12
C GLY A 100 -5.60 4.12 4.51
N ILE A 101 -4.98 4.74 5.53
CA ILE A 101 -5.54 4.77 6.90
C ILE A 101 -6.84 5.57 6.88
N GLN A 102 -6.88 6.69 6.15
CA GLN A 102 -8.09 7.46 5.95
C GLN A 102 -9.17 6.64 5.22
N GLN A 103 -8.83 5.98 4.11
CA GLN A 103 -9.77 5.15 3.35
C GLN A 103 -10.40 4.03 4.21
N ILE A 104 -9.58 3.32 4.99
CA ILE A 104 -10.04 2.26 5.90
C ILE A 104 -10.95 2.85 6.98
N SER A 105 -10.55 3.97 7.60
CA SER A 105 -11.34 4.62 8.65
C SER A 105 -12.70 5.09 8.13
N GLU A 106 -12.73 5.67 6.93
CA GLU A 106 -13.96 6.08 6.25
C GLU A 106 -14.88 4.89 5.98
N PHE A 107 -14.32 3.77 5.51
CA PHE A 107 -15.09 2.56 5.22
C PHE A 107 -15.62 1.87 6.48
N LEU A 108 -14.79 1.73 7.52
CA LEU A 108 -15.17 1.10 8.79
C LEU A 108 -16.22 1.91 9.56
N ALA A 109 -16.18 3.24 9.45
CA ALA A 109 -17.19 4.12 10.05
C ALA A 109 -18.59 3.95 9.44
N LEU A 110 -18.70 3.37 8.24
CA LEU A 110 -19.98 3.08 7.59
C LEU A 110 -20.57 1.72 7.97
N GLN A 111 -19.83 0.88 8.69
CA GLN A 111 -20.27 -0.47 9.06
C GLN A 111 -21.31 -0.40 10.17
N THR A 112 -22.42 -1.14 9.99
CA THR A 112 -23.51 -1.23 10.98
C THR A 112 -23.56 -2.57 11.70
N THR A 113 -22.87 -3.56 11.14
CA THR A 113 -22.63 -4.87 11.73
C THR A 113 -21.18 -4.97 12.16
N PRO A 114 -20.89 -5.38 13.41
CA PRO A 114 -19.52 -5.64 13.85
C PRO A 114 -18.80 -6.60 12.89
N VAL A 115 -17.51 -6.38 12.70
CA VAL A 115 -16.66 -7.12 11.76
C VAL A 115 -15.84 -8.13 12.56
N ASP A 116 -15.92 -9.40 12.14
CA ASP A 116 -15.20 -10.52 12.76
C ASP A 116 -13.77 -10.65 12.26
N SER A 117 -13.51 -10.24 11.01
CA SER A 117 -12.13 -10.19 10.52
C SER A 117 -11.95 -9.16 9.41
N ILE A 118 -10.75 -8.60 9.38
CA ILE A 118 -10.28 -7.73 8.31
C ILE A 118 -9.03 -8.32 7.70
N HIS A 119 -9.06 -8.47 6.39
CA HIS A 119 -7.93 -8.88 5.57
C HIS A 119 -7.33 -7.68 4.84
N PHE A 120 -6.01 -7.56 4.85
CA PHE A 120 -5.26 -6.56 4.10
C PHE A 120 -4.33 -7.24 3.10
N LEU A 121 -4.71 -7.28 1.83
CA LEU A 121 -3.87 -7.77 0.74
C LEU A 121 -3.09 -6.60 0.17
N THR A 122 -1.80 -6.54 0.48
CA THR A 122 -0.99 -5.35 0.26
C THR A 122 0.51 -5.67 0.23
N HIS A 123 1.37 -4.70 -0.01
CA HIS A 123 2.82 -4.88 0.10
C HIS A 123 3.31 -4.74 1.55
N GLY A 124 4.35 -5.49 1.87
CA GLY A 124 5.00 -5.45 3.18
C GLY A 124 6.51 -5.24 3.08
N THR A 125 7.07 -4.67 4.14
CA THR A 125 8.49 -4.75 4.45
C THR A 125 8.63 -5.27 5.88
N SER A 126 9.85 -5.59 6.30
CA SER A 126 10.14 -5.98 7.69
C SER A 126 9.76 -4.98 8.79
N ARG A 127 9.32 -3.77 8.44
CA ARG A 127 9.02 -2.67 9.38
C ARG A 127 7.76 -1.87 9.04
N ALA A 128 7.09 -2.17 7.94
CA ALA A 128 6.01 -1.34 7.43
C ALA A 128 5.02 -2.14 6.57
N ILE A 129 3.76 -1.73 6.61
CA ILE A 129 2.66 -2.28 5.80
C ILE A 129 2.20 -1.19 4.86
N ARG A 130 2.00 -1.50 3.58
CA ARG A 130 1.47 -0.53 2.62
C ARG A 130 -0.05 -0.45 2.73
N LEU A 131 -0.62 0.74 2.68
CA LEU A 131 -2.07 0.96 2.62
C LEU A 131 -2.34 2.18 1.73
N GLY A 132 -2.77 1.97 0.49
CA GLY A 132 -2.96 3.03 -0.50
C GLY A 132 -1.64 3.78 -0.76
N SER A 133 -1.60 5.09 -0.49
CA SER A 133 -0.39 5.91 -0.56
C SER A 133 0.44 5.94 0.73
N THR A 134 -0.05 5.33 1.81
CA THR A 134 0.50 5.40 3.17
C THR A 134 1.33 4.16 3.50
N TRP A 135 2.54 4.36 4.04
CA TRP A 135 3.24 3.30 4.77
C TRP A 135 2.86 3.37 6.24
N LEU A 136 2.17 2.34 6.72
CA LEU A 136 1.94 2.12 8.13
C LEU A 136 3.22 1.59 8.76
N THR A 137 3.92 2.48 9.45
CA THR A 137 5.11 2.26 10.28
C THR A 137 4.77 2.50 11.75
N GLN A 138 5.70 2.24 12.67
CA GLN A 138 5.52 2.58 14.08
C GLN A 138 5.29 4.10 14.25
N GLU A 139 6.04 4.91 13.51
CA GLU A 139 5.99 6.37 13.58
C GLU A 139 4.66 6.91 13.03
N THR A 140 4.23 6.43 11.86
CA THR A 140 2.94 6.85 11.30
C THR A 140 1.78 6.36 12.14
N LEU A 141 1.87 5.16 12.76
CA LEU A 141 0.85 4.66 13.67
C LEU A 141 0.71 5.57 14.89
N LEU A 142 1.81 6.02 15.49
CA LEU A 142 1.77 6.97 16.60
C LEU A 142 1.09 8.29 16.20
N LEU A 143 1.39 8.81 15.01
CA LEU A 143 0.75 10.03 14.48
C LEU A 143 -0.74 9.84 14.12
N ARG A 144 -1.18 8.59 13.92
CA ARG A 144 -2.54 8.23 13.50
C ARG A 144 -3.30 7.40 14.55
N THR A 145 -2.86 7.45 15.80
CA THR A 145 -3.38 6.64 16.91
C THR A 145 -4.91 6.74 17.03
N GLU A 146 -5.47 7.95 16.98
CA GLU A 146 -6.91 8.18 17.09
C GLU A 146 -7.68 7.48 15.97
N ALA A 147 -7.25 7.66 14.71
CA ALA A 147 -7.89 7.04 13.56
C ALA A 147 -7.87 5.51 13.63
N VAL A 148 -6.71 4.93 13.97
CA VAL A 148 -6.53 3.46 14.04
C VAL A 148 -7.26 2.87 15.25
N SER A 149 -7.21 3.51 16.42
CA SER A 149 -7.98 3.07 17.59
C SER A 149 -9.49 3.17 17.35
N GLY A 150 -9.94 4.10 16.51
CA GLY A 150 -11.31 4.23 16.07
C GLY A 150 -11.82 3.02 15.29
N TRP A 151 -10.94 2.23 14.67
CA TRP A 151 -11.35 1.00 13.98
C TRP A 151 -12.03 0.01 14.93
N ALA A 152 -11.58 -0.05 16.19
CA ALA A 152 -12.13 -0.93 17.23
C ALA A 152 -13.66 -0.81 17.40
N SER A 153 -14.26 0.36 17.15
CA SER A 153 -15.70 0.54 17.30
C SER A 153 -16.54 -0.26 16.28
N SER A 154 -15.91 -0.69 15.19
CA SER A 154 -16.55 -1.47 14.13
C SER A 154 -16.20 -2.96 14.22
N LEU A 155 -15.36 -3.38 15.17
CA LEU A 155 -14.85 -4.74 15.30
C LEU A 155 -15.56 -5.50 16.41
N THR A 156 -15.60 -6.83 16.30
CA THR A 156 -15.94 -7.70 17.43
C THR A 156 -14.79 -7.77 18.44
N GLU A 157 -15.07 -8.21 19.68
CA GLU A 157 -14.04 -8.36 20.72
C GLU A 157 -12.96 -9.40 20.37
N SER A 158 -13.27 -10.32 19.46
CA SER A 158 -12.36 -11.36 18.98
C SER A 158 -12.02 -11.17 17.50
N ALA A 159 -12.04 -9.92 17.02
CA ALA A 159 -11.78 -9.65 15.62
C ALA A 159 -10.32 -9.96 15.26
N ASP A 160 -10.11 -10.54 14.08
CA ASP A 160 -8.79 -10.83 13.53
C ASP A 160 -8.39 -9.79 12.48
N LEU A 161 -7.16 -9.25 12.56
CA LEU A 161 -6.55 -8.43 11.52
C LEU A 161 -5.44 -9.21 10.81
N MET A 162 -5.64 -9.50 9.54
CA MET A 162 -4.81 -10.40 8.74
C MET A 162 -4.03 -9.60 7.68
N PHE A 163 -2.72 -9.48 7.81
CA PHE A 163 -1.86 -8.68 6.92
C PHE A 163 -1.04 -9.55 5.95
N TYR A 164 -1.47 -9.59 4.69
CA TYR A 164 -0.78 -10.30 3.60
C TYR A 164 0.21 -9.39 2.88
N GLY A 165 1.32 -9.07 3.54
CA GLY A 165 2.46 -8.38 2.93
C GLY A 165 3.75 -9.13 3.27
N CYS A 166 4.74 -9.11 2.37
CA CYS A 166 5.98 -9.84 2.61
C CYS A 166 6.74 -9.32 3.84
N ASP A 167 7.31 -10.26 4.59
CA ASP A 167 8.28 -10.05 5.66
C ASP A 167 7.81 -9.17 6.83
N VAL A 168 6.53 -8.78 6.92
CA VAL A 168 6.02 -7.81 7.90
C VAL A 168 6.45 -8.13 9.33
N ALA A 169 6.45 -9.40 9.71
CA ALA A 169 6.84 -9.87 11.04
C ALA A 169 8.26 -10.49 11.11
N SER A 170 9.08 -10.34 10.08
CA SER A 170 10.43 -10.93 10.03
C SER A 170 11.41 -10.31 11.04
N THR A 171 11.19 -9.04 11.45
CA THR A 171 12.06 -8.35 12.41
C THR A 171 11.32 -7.89 13.67
N SER A 172 12.06 -7.55 14.72
CA SER A 172 11.51 -6.99 15.96
C SER A 172 10.78 -5.66 15.73
N ALA A 173 11.22 -4.84 14.77
CA ALA A 173 10.57 -3.58 14.44
C ALA A 173 9.17 -3.79 13.86
N GLY A 174 9.02 -4.70 12.90
CA GLY A 174 7.71 -5.08 12.36
C GLY A 174 6.80 -5.73 13.41
N ARG A 175 7.34 -6.60 14.28
CA ARG A 175 6.56 -7.20 15.38
C ARG A 175 6.07 -6.18 16.41
N ASN A 176 6.87 -5.14 16.71
CA ASN A 176 6.45 -4.05 17.60
C ASN A 176 5.32 -3.21 16.97
N LEU A 177 5.36 -3.00 15.65
CA LEU A 177 4.26 -2.37 14.91
C LEU A 177 2.97 -3.18 15.06
N LEU A 178 3.03 -4.49 14.81
CA LEU A 178 1.87 -5.38 14.94
C LEU A 178 1.33 -5.43 16.39
N GLN A 179 2.21 -5.42 17.40
CA GLN A 179 1.80 -5.31 18.81
C GLN A 179 1.11 -4.00 19.13
N SER A 180 1.58 -2.89 18.56
CA SER A 180 0.94 -1.59 18.72
C SER A 180 -0.44 -1.57 18.04
N LEU A 181 -0.59 -2.22 16.88
CA LEU A 181 -1.88 -2.37 16.21
C LEU A 181 -2.87 -3.18 17.05
N ALA A 182 -2.47 -4.38 17.50
CA ALA A 182 -3.28 -5.24 18.36
C ALA A 182 -3.73 -4.49 19.63
N ALA A 183 -2.83 -3.74 20.27
CA ALA A 183 -3.15 -2.96 21.46
C ALA A 183 -4.12 -1.79 21.20
N LEU A 184 -4.06 -1.16 20.02
CA LEU A 184 -4.91 -0.03 19.66
C LEU A 184 -6.31 -0.47 19.20
N THR A 185 -6.41 -1.60 18.50
CA THR A 185 -7.70 -2.09 17.97
C THR A 185 -8.38 -3.08 18.91
N GLY A 186 -7.64 -3.65 19.88
CA GLY A 186 -8.14 -4.73 20.73
C GLY A 186 -8.29 -6.06 19.99
N SER A 187 -7.67 -6.19 18.83
CA SER A 187 -7.83 -7.32 17.90
C SER A 187 -6.65 -8.29 18.00
N ASP A 188 -6.92 -9.52 17.61
CA ASP A 188 -5.86 -10.48 17.30
C ASP A 188 -5.28 -10.12 15.92
N VAL A 189 -3.98 -10.38 15.73
CA VAL A 189 -3.25 -9.92 14.52
C VAL A 189 -2.40 -11.04 13.97
N ALA A 190 -2.48 -11.29 12.66
CA ALA A 190 -1.60 -12.18 11.93
C ALA A 190 -0.86 -11.47 10.80
N ALA A 191 0.41 -11.81 10.58
CA ALA A 191 1.18 -11.32 9.45
C ALA A 191 2.26 -12.34 9.01
N SER A 192 2.72 -12.23 7.76
CA SER A 192 3.79 -13.09 7.25
C SER A 192 5.17 -12.68 7.80
N THR A 193 6.02 -13.68 8.00
CA THR A 193 7.44 -13.54 8.35
C THR A 193 8.37 -13.72 7.15
N ASP A 194 7.84 -14.08 5.99
CA ASP A 194 8.57 -14.36 4.76
C ASP A 194 7.85 -13.80 3.52
N ALA A 195 8.18 -14.31 2.33
CA ALA A 195 7.56 -13.86 1.09
C ALA A 195 6.11 -14.34 1.00
N THR A 196 5.16 -13.42 0.87
CA THR A 196 3.73 -13.73 0.65
C THR A 196 3.40 -13.80 -0.85
N GLY A 197 2.71 -14.84 -1.31
CA GLY A 197 2.22 -14.97 -2.68
C GLY A 197 2.65 -16.26 -3.39
N SER A 198 3.26 -16.12 -4.57
CA SER A 198 3.52 -17.23 -5.48
C SER A 198 4.54 -18.23 -4.95
N ALA A 199 4.14 -19.50 -4.86
CA ALA A 199 5.03 -20.61 -4.53
C ALA A 199 6.17 -20.79 -5.55
N ALA A 200 5.93 -20.44 -6.82
CA ALA A 200 6.97 -20.50 -7.86
C ALA A 200 8.09 -19.48 -7.65
N LEU A 201 7.78 -18.38 -6.95
CA LEU A 201 8.73 -17.32 -6.59
C LEU A 201 9.27 -17.47 -5.15
N GLY A 202 8.98 -18.61 -4.50
CA GLY A 202 9.45 -18.90 -3.14
C GLY A 202 8.58 -18.31 -2.02
N GLY A 203 7.40 -17.76 -2.35
CA GLY A 203 6.44 -17.27 -1.36
C GLY A 203 5.35 -18.27 -1.01
N ASN A 204 4.50 -17.91 -0.05
CA ASN A 204 3.34 -18.68 0.34
C ASN A 204 2.23 -17.76 0.89
N TRP A 205 1.07 -18.28 1.31
CA TRP A 205 -0.04 -17.45 1.82
C TRP A 205 -0.26 -17.59 3.33
N ALA A 206 0.64 -18.28 4.04
CA ALA A 206 0.58 -18.40 5.47
C ALA A 206 1.01 -17.09 6.15
N LEU A 207 0.46 -16.88 7.34
CA LEU A 207 0.81 -15.76 8.22
C LEU A 207 1.39 -16.40 9.48
N GLU A 208 2.72 -16.56 9.54
CA GLU A 208 3.38 -17.38 10.57
C GLU A 208 3.49 -16.69 11.93
N TYR A 209 3.27 -15.38 11.98
CA TYR A 209 3.35 -14.61 13.21
C TYR A 209 1.96 -14.14 13.62
N GLU A 210 1.57 -14.54 14.83
CA GLU A 210 0.27 -14.24 15.43
C GLU A 210 0.44 -13.54 16.77
N ILE A 211 -0.45 -12.59 17.05
CA ILE A 211 -0.68 -11.97 18.35
C ILE A 211 -2.12 -12.28 18.72
N GLY A 212 -2.32 -12.97 19.84
CA GLY A 212 -3.65 -13.44 20.23
C GLY A 212 -4.01 -14.79 19.63
N ALA A 213 -5.30 -15.08 19.50
CA ALA A 213 -5.84 -16.36 19.05
C ALA A 213 -6.54 -16.23 17.70
N VAL A 214 -5.75 -16.25 16.62
CA VAL A 214 -6.24 -16.08 15.25
C VAL A 214 -7.03 -17.31 14.80
N GLN A 215 -8.26 -17.10 14.37
CA GLN A 215 -9.20 -18.15 13.96
C GLN A 215 -9.60 -18.04 12.48
N THR A 216 -9.29 -16.89 11.88
CA THR A 216 -9.64 -16.57 10.51
C THR A 216 -8.74 -17.32 9.51
N SER A 217 -9.36 -17.86 8.46
CA SER A 217 -8.64 -18.54 7.37
C SER A 217 -8.07 -17.54 6.35
N VAL A 218 -7.16 -18.00 5.49
CA VAL A 218 -6.65 -17.19 4.38
C VAL A 218 -7.79 -16.70 3.49
N ALA A 219 -7.76 -15.43 3.09
CA ALA A 219 -8.84 -14.77 2.35
C ALA A 219 -9.06 -15.41 0.96
N VAL A 220 -7.98 -15.56 0.20
CA VAL A 220 -8.02 -15.99 -1.20
C VAL A 220 -8.13 -17.51 -1.34
N SER A 221 -8.81 -17.95 -2.39
CA SER A 221 -9.07 -19.38 -2.63
C SER A 221 -7.78 -20.15 -2.94
N THR A 222 -7.81 -21.44 -2.65
CA THR A 222 -6.68 -22.34 -3.00
C THR A 222 -6.38 -22.36 -4.50
N GLN A 223 -7.38 -22.11 -5.36
CA GLN A 223 -7.19 -22.01 -6.80
C GLN A 223 -6.36 -20.76 -7.15
N LEU A 224 -6.71 -19.59 -6.59
CA LEU A 224 -5.93 -18.37 -6.81
C LEU A 224 -4.52 -18.55 -6.28
N GLN A 225 -4.35 -19.09 -5.07
CA GLN A 225 -3.04 -19.33 -4.47
C GLN A 225 -2.12 -20.17 -5.37
N GLN A 226 -2.66 -21.16 -6.08
CA GLN A 226 -1.91 -22.01 -7.01
C GLN A 226 -1.61 -21.34 -8.36
N SER A 227 -2.51 -20.48 -8.85
CA SER A 227 -2.33 -19.77 -10.12
C SER A 227 -1.61 -18.43 -10.00
N TRP A 228 -1.38 -17.94 -8.78
CA TRP A 228 -0.79 -16.64 -8.52
C TRP A 228 0.68 -16.58 -8.95
N ASN A 229 1.04 -15.56 -9.72
CA ASN A 229 2.38 -15.41 -10.30
C ASN A 229 3.18 -14.23 -9.72
N GLY A 230 2.67 -13.53 -8.71
CA GLY A 230 3.35 -12.41 -8.05
C GLY A 230 3.78 -12.70 -6.62
N LEU A 231 4.59 -11.82 -6.04
CA LEU A 231 4.79 -11.73 -4.60
C LEU A 231 4.19 -10.42 -4.10
N MET A 232 3.74 -10.38 -2.85
CA MET A 232 3.34 -9.15 -2.15
C MET A 232 4.57 -8.38 -1.64
N ALA A 233 5.66 -8.43 -2.41
CA ALA A 233 7.01 -8.07 -1.99
C ALA A 233 7.34 -6.63 -2.34
N THR A 234 8.41 -6.13 -1.73
CA THR A 234 9.06 -4.88 -2.13
C THR A 234 10.48 -5.20 -2.60
N PHE A 235 11.00 -4.42 -3.54
CA PHE A 235 12.40 -4.48 -3.94
C PHE A 235 13.21 -3.53 -3.07
N THR A 236 13.95 -4.07 -2.10
CA THR A 236 14.73 -3.26 -1.17
C THR A 236 16.14 -2.99 -1.69
N VAL A 237 16.47 -1.71 -1.86
CA VAL A 237 17.83 -1.22 -2.10
C VAL A 237 18.60 -1.22 -0.77
N THR A 238 19.74 -1.91 -0.73
CA THR A 238 20.53 -2.16 0.49
C THR A 238 21.96 -1.64 0.42
N ASN A 239 22.41 -1.15 -0.74
CA ASN A 239 23.73 -0.54 -0.92
C ASN A 239 23.70 0.57 -1.97
N THR A 240 24.72 1.44 -1.97
CA THR A 240 24.84 2.55 -2.95
C THR A 240 25.65 2.18 -4.19
N ASN A 241 25.92 0.89 -4.43
CA ASN A 241 26.69 0.49 -5.60
C ASN A 241 25.93 0.85 -6.89
N ASP A 242 26.65 1.18 -7.96
CA ASP A 242 26.03 1.48 -9.26
C ASP A 242 25.22 0.29 -9.82
N SER A 243 25.66 -0.94 -9.55
CA SER A 243 25.06 -2.17 -10.08
C SER A 243 25.30 -3.37 -9.16
N GLY A 244 24.64 -4.49 -9.46
CA GLY A 244 24.74 -5.72 -8.69
C GLY A 244 23.66 -5.85 -7.61
N ALA A 245 23.70 -6.98 -6.90
CA ALA A 245 22.68 -7.32 -5.91
C ALA A 245 22.52 -6.21 -4.85
N GLY A 246 21.27 -5.85 -4.56
CA GLY A 246 20.92 -4.83 -3.57
C GLY A 246 21.07 -3.38 -4.04
N SER A 247 21.47 -3.11 -5.29
CA SER A 247 21.50 -1.75 -5.83
C SER A 247 20.14 -1.29 -6.37
N LEU A 248 19.96 0.03 -6.50
CA LEU A 248 18.78 0.61 -7.15
C LEU A 248 18.62 0.15 -8.60
N ARG A 249 19.73 -0.01 -9.32
CA ARG A 249 19.70 -0.52 -10.71
C ARG A 249 19.09 -1.91 -10.78
N GLN A 250 19.47 -2.80 -9.86
CA GLN A 250 18.91 -4.14 -9.80
C GLN A 250 17.44 -4.09 -9.41
N ALA A 251 17.06 -3.30 -8.40
CA ALA A 251 15.67 -3.15 -7.99
C ALA A 251 14.74 -2.65 -9.11
N ILE A 252 15.18 -1.67 -9.92
CA ILE A 252 14.44 -1.21 -11.10
C ILE A 252 14.33 -2.32 -12.14
N THR A 253 15.41 -3.08 -12.36
CA THR A 253 15.41 -4.19 -13.33
C THR A 253 14.44 -5.29 -12.91
N ASP A 254 14.41 -5.62 -11.62
CA ASP A 254 13.52 -6.64 -11.08
C ASP A 254 12.05 -6.17 -11.12
N ALA A 255 11.78 -4.91 -10.76
CA ALA A 255 10.45 -4.29 -10.91
C ALA A 255 9.96 -4.31 -12.36
N ASN A 256 10.80 -3.92 -13.32
CA ASN A 256 10.43 -3.97 -14.73
C ASN A 256 10.17 -5.39 -15.26
N ALA A 257 10.66 -6.43 -14.59
CA ALA A 257 10.49 -7.82 -15.00
C ALA A 257 9.20 -8.43 -14.46
N LEU A 258 8.57 -7.80 -13.46
CA LEU A 258 7.29 -8.21 -12.90
C LEU A 258 6.19 -7.29 -13.43
N GLY A 259 4.98 -7.83 -13.57
CA GLY A 259 3.81 -6.99 -13.85
C GLY A 259 3.28 -6.39 -12.55
N GLY A 260 2.44 -5.36 -12.67
CA GLY A 260 1.81 -4.71 -11.51
C GLY A 260 2.59 -3.49 -11.02
N THR A 261 2.15 -2.88 -9.91
CA THR A 261 2.88 -1.75 -9.32
C THR A 261 3.87 -2.25 -8.28
N ASP A 262 5.13 -2.32 -8.64
CA ASP A 262 6.16 -2.77 -7.72
C ASP A 262 6.66 -1.65 -6.83
N THR A 263 6.91 -1.95 -5.56
CA THR A 263 7.47 -0.93 -4.66
C THR A 263 8.96 -1.14 -4.46
N ILE A 264 9.74 -0.11 -4.79
CA ILE A 264 11.18 -0.03 -4.53
C ILE A 264 11.40 0.78 -3.24
N THR A 265 11.96 0.13 -2.23
CA THR A 265 12.27 0.70 -0.91
C THR A 265 13.78 0.77 -0.69
N PHE A 266 14.21 1.45 0.37
CA PHE A 266 15.61 1.69 0.71
C PHE A 266 15.84 1.32 2.17
N ASN A 267 16.92 0.59 2.45
CA ASN A 267 17.39 0.26 3.79
C ASN A 267 18.91 0.03 3.74
N ILE A 268 19.64 1.08 3.38
CA ILE A 268 21.09 1.09 3.20
C ILE A 268 21.77 1.33 4.55
N SER A 269 22.80 0.53 4.86
CA SER A 269 23.54 0.68 6.12
C SER A 269 24.30 2.02 6.19
N THR A 270 24.46 2.59 7.39
CA THR A 270 25.42 3.69 7.61
C THR A 270 26.88 3.24 7.50
N ALA A 271 27.14 1.93 7.45
CA ALA A 271 28.45 1.37 7.13
C ALA A 271 28.71 1.26 5.62
N ASP A 272 27.71 1.54 4.79
CA ASP A 272 27.85 1.56 3.33
C ASP A 272 28.82 2.67 2.89
N THR A 273 29.60 2.42 1.84
CA THR A 273 30.62 3.35 1.36
C THR A 273 30.07 4.66 0.79
N GLY A 274 28.81 4.69 0.36
CA GLY A 274 28.14 5.90 -0.11
C GLY A 274 27.40 6.67 0.99
N TYR A 275 27.47 6.21 2.25
CA TYR A 275 26.98 7.00 3.38
C TYR A 275 27.85 8.23 3.59
N VAL A 276 27.23 9.40 3.67
CA VAL A 276 27.87 10.68 3.89
C VAL A 276 27.27 11.33 5.13
N ASP A 277 28.15 11.69 6.08
CA ASP A 277 27.86 12.52 7.24
C ASP A 277 28.67 13.82 7.09
N PRO A 278 28.06 14.91 6.57
CA PRO A 278 28.76 16.18 6.35
C PRO A 278 29.16 16.88 7.65
N THR A 279 28.51 16.57 8.78
CA THR A 279 28.77 17.20 10.09
C THR A 279 29.12 16.15 11.16
N PRO A 280 30.29 15.47 11.06
CA PRO A 280 30.63 14.38 11.98
C PRO A 280 30.68 14.82 13.44
N GLY A 281 30.04 14.03 14.30
CA GLY A 281 30.00 14.27 15.75
C GLY A 281 28.83 15.14 16.23
N SER A 282 27.93 15.53 15.31
CA SER A 282 26.63 16.12 15.65
C SER A 282 25.51 15.13 15.30
N PRO A 283 25.25 14.09 16.13
CA PRO A 283 24.19 13.14 15.84
C PRO A 283 22.85 13.89 15.68
N LEU A 284 22.11 13.58 14.59
CA LEU A 284 20.86 14.25 14.19
C LEU A 284 21.07 15.64 13.56
N SER A 285 22.20 15.89 12.87
CA SER A 285 22.35 17.10 12.05
C SER A 285 21.32 17.16 10.92
N GLY A 286 20.77 16.01 10.51
CA GLY A 286 19.71 15.93 9.51
C GLY A 286 20.22 16.24 8.11
N ASP A 287 21.54 16.26 7.93
CA ASP A 287 22.23 16.44 6.65
C ASP A 287 22.90 15.14 6.19
N GLU A 288 22.75 14.04 6.93
CA GLU A 288 23.26 12.74 6.55
C GLU A 288 22.48 12.13 5.37
N TYR A 289 23.18 11.50 4.44
CA TYR A 289 22.55 10.93 3.24
C TYR A 289 23.36 9.78 2.64
N TRP A 290 22.74 9.09 1.67
CA TRP A 290 23.36 8.03 0.88
C TRP A 290 23.47 8.49 -0.57
N SER A 291 24.70 8.65 -1.05
CA SER A 291 24.99 9.02 -2.43
C SER A 291 25.16 7.78 -3.29
N ILE A 292 24.22 7.56 -4.21
CA ILE A 292 24.32 6.56 -5.27
C ILE A 292 25.04 7.21 -6.45
N ALA A 293 26.35 7.01 -6.53
CA ALA A 293 27.18 7.49 -7.62
C ALA A 293 26.99 6.60 -8.87
N LEU A 294 26.28 7.11 -9.87
CA LEU A 294 25.98 6.36 -11.09
C LEU A 294 27.14 6.43 -12.08
N ALA A 295 27.56 5.25 -12.56
CA ALA A 295 28.57 5.11 -13.61
C ALA A 295 27.96 5.06 -15.02
N SER A 296 26.65 4.85 -15.11
CA SER A 296 25.86 4.94 -16.34
C SER A 296 24.40 5.24 -16.02
N ALA A 297 23.61 5.66 -17.03
CA ALA A 297 22.18 5.87 -16.91
C ALA A 297 21.49 4.66 -16.25
N LEU A 298 20.54 4.91 -15.34
CA LEU A 298 19.68 3.86 -14.81
C LEU A 298 18.82 3.26 -15.94
N PRO A 299 18.37 1.99 -15.81
CA PRO A 299 17.38 1.44 -16.72
C PRO A 299 16.12 2.32 -16.72
N ALA A 300 15.48 2.42 -17.88
CA ALA A 300 14.13 2.98 -17.97
C ALA A 300 13.19 2.22 -17.03
N ILE A 301 12.28 2.92 -16.38
CA ILE A 301 11.15 2.31 -15.66
C ILE A 301 10.09 2.02 -16.71
N THR A 302 9.75 0.76 -16.91
CA THR A 302 8.84 0.29 -17.98
C THR A 302 7.55 -0.30 -17.44
N GLU A 303 7.49 -0.58 -16.14
CA GLU A 303 6.28 -1.02 -15.43
C GLU A 303 5.97 -0.04 -14.30
N ALA A 304 4.73 -0.08 -13.81
CA ALA A 304 4.33 0.80 -12.72
C ALA A 304 5.23 0.55 -11.50
N ALA A 305 5.81 1.59 -10.95
CA ALA A 305 6.71 1.45 -9.81
C ALA A 305 6.53 2.56 -8.79
N PHE A 306 6.59 2.20 -7.51
CA PHE A 306 6.61 3.11 -6.39
C PHE A 306 8.03 3.23 -5.85
N LEU A 307 8.75 4.27 -6.26
CA LEU A 307 10.12 4.54 -5.84
C LEU A 307 10.08 5.44 -4.59
N ASP A 308 10.39 4.86 -3.44
CA ASP A 308 10.18 5.52 -2.15
C ASP A 308 11.46 5.72 -1.34
N GLY A 309 12.16 6.83 -1.61
CA GLY A 309 13.35 7.22 -0.86
C GLY A 309 13.09 7.51 0.63
N TRP A 310 11.84 7.77 1.04
CA TRP A 310 11.51 7.98 2.46
C TRP A 310 11.63 6.72 3.31
N THR A 311 11.69 5.55 2.69
CA THR A 311 11.82 4.28 3.41
C THR A 311 13.23 4.07 4.01
N GLN A 312 14.24 4.80 3.52
CA GLN A 312 15.64 4.70 4.00
C GLN A 312 15.77 4.99 5.50
N GLN A 313 15.04 5.98 6.00
CA GLN A 313 14.94 6.32 7.42
C GLN A 313 13.57 6.95 7.69
N SER A 314 12.85 6.50 8.72
CA SER A 314 11.44 6.81 8.98
C SER A 314 11.07 8.30 9.18
N TRP A 315 12.00 9.27 9.13
CA TRP A 315 11.66 10.69 9.22
C TRP A 315 12.85 11.62 8.91
N LEU A 316 12.85 12.30 7.76
CA LEU A 316 13.56 13.58 7.60
C LEU A 316 12.74 14.45 6.65
N GLN A 317 12.54 15.73 7.01
CA GLN A 317 11.75 16.71 6.23
C GLN A 317 12.39 17.05 4.86
N GLN A 318 13.34 16.22 4.39
CA GLN A 318 14.11 16.36 3.17
C GLN A 318 14.55 14.96 2.66
N PRO A 319 14.91 14.84 1.38
CA PRO A 319 15.49 13.62 0.81
C PRO A 319 16.80 13.20 1.49
N VAL A 320 17.04 11.89 1.59
CA VAL A 320 18.33 11.30 2.03
C VAL A 320 18.92 10.31 1.05
N ILE A 321 18.25 10.02 -0.05
CA ILE A 321 18.81 9.27 -1.17
C ILE A 321 19.21 10.26 -2.24
N GLU A 322 20.51 10.39 -2.49
CA GLU A 322 21.02 11.19 -3.61
C GLU A 322 21.32 10.26 -4.80
N LEU A 323 20.72 10.57 -5.95
CA LEU A 323 21.15 10.07 -7.26
C LEU A 323 22.15 11.06 -7.84
N ASN A 324 23.43 10.68 -7.81
CA ASN A 324 24.51 11.50 -8.31
C ASN A 324 24.85 11.10 -9.76
N GLY A 325 24.41 11.93 -10.70
CA GLY A 325 24.54 11.71 -12.14
C GLY A 325 25.88 12.13 -12.75
N ALA A 326 26.86 12.58 -11.96
CA ALA A 326 28.08 13.22 -12.48
C ALA A 326 28.89 12.35 -13.46
N SER A 327 28.74 11.02 -13.38
CA SER A 327 29.38 10.05 -14.28
C SER A 327 28.38 9.15 -15.02
N ALA A 328 27.08 9.49 -15.03
CA ALA A 328 26.03 8.64 -15.59
C ALA A 328 25.97 8.63 -17.14
N GLY A 329 26.82 9.41 -17.82
CA GLY A 329 26.74 9.60 -19.27
C GLY A 329 25.52 10.43 -19.67
N SER A 330 25.00 10.25 -20.89
CA SER A 330 23.95 11.09 -21.49
C SER A 330 22.51 10.84 -20.97
N GLY A 331 22.37 10.13 -19.85
CA GLY A 331 21.08 9.72 -19.30
C GLY A 331 20.35 10.81 -18.51
N HIS A 332 19.05 10.58 -18.33
CA HIS A 332 18.26 11.25 -17.30
C HIS A 332 18.55 10.63 -15.92
N GLY A 333 18.16 11.31 -14.85
CA GLY A 333 18.21 10.73 -13.50
C GLY A 333 17.28 9.54 -13.37
N LEU A 334 15.99 9.78 -13.61
CA LEU A 334 14.99 8.73 -13.74
C LEU A 334 14.17 8.96 -15.01
N TYR A 335 13.94 7.88 -15.74
CA TYR A 335 13.22 7.88 -17.01
C TYR A 335 12.03 6.92 -16.92
N PHE A 336 10.83 7.47 -16.91
CA PHE A 336 9.56 6.74 -16.94
C PHE A 336 9.14 6.55 -18.40
N ASP A 337 9.19 5.31 -18.89
CA ASP A 337 8.86 4.94 -20.27
C ASP A 337 7.40 4.45 -20.40
N THR A 338 6.98 4.17 -21.62
CA THR A 338 5.72 3.52 -21.95
C THR A 338 5.55 2.25 -21.10
N GLY A 339 4.41 2.14 -20.42
CA GLY A 339 4.11 1.04 -19.51
C GLY A 339 4.23 1.40 -18.03
N SER A 340 5.02 2.43 -17.68
CA SER A 340 5.21 2.84 -16.28
C SER A 340 4.09 3.71 -15.70
N GLY A 341 2.89 3.65 -16.27
CA GLY A 341 1.77 4.50 -15.85
C GLY A 341 1.35 4.19 -14.40
N GLY A 342 1.01 5.22 -13.61
CA GLY A 342 0.69 5.06 -12.19
C GLY A 342 1.90 5.06 -11.25
N SER A 343 3.12 5.18 -11.79
CA SER A 343 4.34 5.22 -10.95
C SER A 343 4.39 6.45 -10.05
N THR A 344 5.07 6.30 -8.91
CA THR A 344 5.35 7.40 -8.00
C THR A 344 6.84 7.50 -7.71
N LEU A 345 7.35 8.73 -7.65
CA LEU A 345 8.71 9.08 -7.26
C LEU A 345 8.69 10.03 -6.07
N ARG A 346 9.28 9.61 -4.93
CA ARG A 346 9.42 10.50 -3.77
C ARG A 346 10.67 10.29 -2.95
N GLY A 347 11.13 11.35 -2.28
CA GLY A 347 12.21 11.29 -1.31
C GLY A 347 13.62 11.22 -1.89
N PHE A 348 13.84 11.71 -3.12
CA PHE A 348 15.15 11.71 -3.77
C PHE A 348 15.74 13.11 -3.94
N ALA A 349 17.05 13.23 -3.79
CA ALA A 349 17.85 14.30 -4.38
C ALA A 349 18.40 13.81 -5.73
N ILE A 350 18.10 14.50 -6.83
CA ILE A 350 18.47 14.08 -8.20
C ILE A 350 19.24 15.21 -8.88
N ASN A 351 20.54 15.01 -9.07
CA ASN A 351 21.42 16.06 -9.52
C ASN A 351 22.61 15.56 -10.35
N ARG A 352 23.31 16.50 -10.96
CA ARG A 352 24.51 16.34 -11.79
C ARG A 352 24.32 15.48 -13.03
N PHE A 353 23.08 15.27 -13.49
CA PHE A 353 22.84 14.57 -14.76
C PHE A 353 23.15 15.48 -15.94
N SER A 354 23.71 14.93 -17.01
CA SER A 354 23.97 15.71 -18.24
C SER A 354 22.70 16.02 -19.03
N SER A 355 21.58 15.40 -18.66
CA SER A 355 20.25 15.63 -19.22
C SER A 355 19.31 16.14 -18.12
N SER A 356 18.03 15.77 -18.16
CA SER A 356 17.05 16.15 -17.12
C SER A 356 17.12 15.25 -15.90
N GLY A 357 16.76 15.79 -14.73
CA GLY A 357 16.69 15.01 -13.49
C GLY A 357 15.63 13.92 -13.58
N VAL A 358 14.40 14.29 -13.94
CA VAL A 358 13.30 13.34 -14.17
C VAL A 358 12.71 13.56 -15.55
N TYR A 359 12.48 12.47 -16.28
CA TYR A 359 11.83 12.50 -17.58
C TYR A 359 10.66 11.52 -17.60
N VAL A 360 9.47 12.02 -17.95
CA VAL A 360 8.25 11.25 -18.13
C VAL A 360 7.93 11.18 -19.62
N TRP A 361 8.11 10.01 -20.21
CA TRP A 361 7.90 9.75 -21.63
C TRP A 361 6.42 9.62 -21.99
N THR A 362 6.11 9.79 -23.26
CA THR A 362 4.77 9.59 -23.81
C THR A 362 4.28 8.17 -23.50
N GLY A 363 3.12 8.05 -22.88
CA GLY A 363 2.53 6.75 -22.50
C GLY A 363 2.73 6.37 -21.02
N ALA A 364 3.64 7.03 -20.30
CA ALA A 364 3.76 6.94 -18.85
C ALA A 364 2.73 7.89 -18.19
N THR A 365 1.44 7.55 -18.20
CA THR A 365 0.38 8.42 -17.66
C THR A 365 0.24 8.30 -16.14
N ASN A 366 -0.41 9.27 -15.48
CA ASN A 366 -0.71 9.20 -14.04
C ASN A 366 0.55 9.06 -13.15
N ILE A 367 1.63 9.76 -13.51
CA ILE A 367 2.88 9.75 -12.73
C ILE A 367 2.79 10.78 -11.59
N THR A 368 3.19 10.39 -10.39
CA THR A 368 3.30 11.30 -9.24
C THR A 368 4.75 11.55 -8.90
N ILE A 369 5.17 12.81 -8.86
CA ILE A 369 6.52 13.24 -8.47
C ILE A 369 6.36 14.18 -7.27
N ALA A 370 6.72 13.75 -6.07
CA ALA A 370 6.46 14.48 -4.83
C ALA A 370 7.64 14.39 -3.84
N GLY A 371 7.91 15.46 -3.09
CA GLY A 371 8.92 15.43 -2.02
C GLY A 371 10.35 15.17 -2.48
N ASN A 372 10.71 15.58 -3.71
CA ASN A 372 12.04 15.41 -4.27
C ASN A 372 12.80 16.75 -4.36
N HIS A 373 14.13 16.69 -4.29
CA HIS A 373 15.03 17.80 -4.58
C HIS A 373 15.69 17.55 -5.94
N ILE A 374 15.42 18.37 -6.95
CA ILE A 374 15.82 18.14 -8.33
C ILE A 374 16.68 19.32 -8.80
N GLY A 375 17.97 19.05 -8.97
CA GLY A 375 19.01 20.04 -9.32
C GLY A 375 19.71 20.66 -8.10
N THR A 376 19.39 20.22 -6.87
CA THR A 376 20.08 20.64 -5.65
C THR A 376 20.66 19.46 -4.89
N ASP A 377 21.35 19.73 -3.78
CA ASP A 377 21.73 18.73 -2.79
C ASP A 377 20.52 18.25 -1.96
N VAL A 378 20.78 17.30 -1.06
CA VAL A 378 19.79 16.71 -0.14
C VAL A 378 19.16 17.74 0.79
N THR A 379 19.88 18.80 1.16
CA THR A 379 19.32 19.89 1.98
C THR A 379 18.45 20.84 1.17
N GLY A 380 18.60 20.85 -0.16
CA GLY A 380 17.91 21.76 -1.06
C GLY A 380 18.46 23.18 -1.02
N THR A 381 19.71 23.35 -0.56
CA THR A 381 20.35 24.66 -0.38
C THR A 381 21.53 24.92 -1.31
N LEU A 382 22.13 23.87 -1.87
CA LEU A 382 23.26 23.97 -2.79
C LEU A 382 22.84 23.67 -4.23
N ASP A 383 23.26 24.52 -5.15
CA ASP A 383 23.12 24.28 -6.59
C ASP A 383 24.09 23.18 -7.04
N LEU A 384 23.53 22.06 -7.51
CA LEU A 384 24.29 20.97 -8.12
C LEU A 384 23.90 20.72 -9.57
N GLY A 385 22.76 21.28 -9.97
CA GLY A 385 22.14 21.31 -11.29
C GLY A 385 21.89 19.98 -11.94
N ASN A 386 20.94 19.98 -12.87
CA ASN A 386 20.97 19.07 -14.01
C ASN A 386 21.26 19.92 -15.25
N ASN A 387 21.95 19.37 -16.25
CA ASN A 387 22.40 20.16 -17.38
C ASN A 387 21.27 20.48 -18.40
N SER A 388 20.08 19.91 -18.20
CA SER A 388 18.84 20.27 -18.90
C SER A 388 17.76 20.70 -17.89
N SER A 389 16.50 20.37 -18.15
CA SER A 389 15.38 20.71 -17.27
C SER A 389 15.36 19.84 -15.99
N GLY A 390 14.80 20.33 -14.90
CA GLY A 390 14.62 19.53 -13.68
C GLY A 390 13.67 18.35 -13.94
N ILE A 391 12.43 18.66 -14.31
CA ILE A 391 11.42 17.67 -14.70
C ILE A 391 10.97 17.96 -16.14
N VAL A 392 10.92 16.92 -16.97
CA VAL A 392 10.24 16.98 -18.28
C VAL A 392 9.08 15.99 -18.28
N THR A 393 7.90 16.43 -18.73
CA THR A 393 6.77 15.53 -18.98
C THR A 393 6.26 15.67 -20.40
N SER A 394 6.25 14.54 -21.11
CA SER A 394 5.69 14.34 -22.44
C SER A 394 4.42 13.47 -22.41
N SER A 395 3.84 13.28 -21.22
CA SER A 395 2.67 12.43 -20.98
C SER A 395 1.47 13.23 -20.50
N ASN A 396 0.37 12.57 -20.11
CA ASN A 396 -0.80 13.20 -19.51
C ASN A 396 -0.92 12.84 -18.02
N ASN A 397 -1.66 13.65 -17.27
CA ASN A 397 -2.03 13.39 -15.88
C ASN A 397 -0.83 13.25 -14.92
N THR A 398 0.28 13.96 -15.16
CA THR A 398 1.39 14.00 -14.19
C THR A 398 1.06 14.95 -13.04
N ILE A 399 1.20 14.48 -11.81
CA ILE A 399 1.15 15.29 -10.59
C ILE A 399 2.59 15.62 -10.18
N ILE A 400 2.91 16.90 -10.07
CA ILE A 400 4.19 17.40 -9.60
C ILE A 400 3.93 18.22 -8.34
N GLY A 401 4.32 17.64 -7.20
CA GLY A 401 4.12 18.19 -5.87
C GLY A 401 2.82 17.71 -5.23
N GLY A 402 2.28 18.50 -4.30
CA GLY A 402 1.07 18.15 -3.56
C GLY A 402 0.57 19.27 -2.66
N SER A 403 -0.40 18.94 -1.82
CA SER A 403 -1.08 19.89 -0.94
C SER A 403 -0.39 20.06 0.42
N THR A 404 0.48 19.12 0.78
CA THR A 404 1.22 19.12 2.04
C THR A 404 2.67 19.57 1.87
N LEU A 405 3.32 19.94 2.97
CA LEU A 405 4.74 20.32 2.94
C LEU A 405 5.67 19.16 2.57
N VAL A 406 5.31 17.92 2.93
CA VAL A 406 6.15 16.74 2.63
C VAL A 406 6.11 16.39 1.14
N GLU A 407 5.02 16.70 0.44
CA GLU A 407 4.90 16.44 -1.01
C GLU A 407 5.60 17.49 -1.88
N ARG A 408 6.07 18.59 -1.29
CA ARG A 408 6.74 19.69 -2.01
C ARG A 408 8.03 19.22 -2.67
N ASN A 409 8.13 19.38 -3.99
CA ASN A 409 9.43 19.30 -4.64
C ASN A 409 10.18 20.63 -4.54
N VAL A 410 11.51 20.54 -4.49
CA VAL A 410 12.43 21.65 -4.71
C VAL A 410 13.06 21.44 -6.07
N ILE A 411 12.77 22.33 -7.03
CA ILE A 411 13.18 22.19 -8.42
C ILE A 411 13.97 23.44 -8.79
N ALA A 412 15.29 23.38 -8.58
CA ALA A 412 16.15 24.57 -8.56
C ALA A 412 17.53 24.22 -9.11
N GLY A 413 18.27 25.21 -9.63
CA GLY A 413 19.64 25.02 -10.15
C GLY A 413 19.75 24.30 -11.50
N ASN A 414 18.63 24.03 -12.18
CA ASN A 414 18.68 23.30 -13.47
C ASN A 414 19.04 24.26 -14.64
N ASN A 415 19.89 23.80 -15.55
CA ASN A 415 20.45 24.61 -16.64
C ASN A 415 19.49 24.82 -17.84
N ALA A 416 18.24 24.37 -17.71
CA ALA A 416 17.15 24.74 -18.62
C ALA A 416 15.89 25.10 -17.81
N TYR A 417 14.76 24.42 -18.05
CA TYR A 417 13.50 24.70 -17.34
C TYR A 417 13.49 24.05 -15.95
N GLY A 418 12.81 24.66 -14.97
CA GLY A 418 12.46 23.93 -13.75
C GLY A 418 11.57 22.73 -14.09
N ILE A 419 10.42 23.02 -14.68
CA ILE A 419 9.46 22.05 -15.20
C ILE A 419 9.16 22.35 -16.67
N GLN A 420 9.34 21.37 -17.54
CA GLN A 420 9.00 21.45 -18.95
C GLN A 420 7.84 20.49 -19.27
N ILE A 421 6.74 21.03 -19.79
CA ILE A 421 5.60 20.27 -20.29
C ILE A 421 5.67 20.26 -21.82
N ALA A 422 5.64 19.08 -22.44
CA ALA A 422 5.67 18.96 -23.89
C ALA A 422 4.35 19.41 -24.53
N ASN A 423 4.42 19.84 -25.80
CA ASN A 423 3.23 20.22 -26.54
C ASN A 423 2.29 19.02 -26.72
N GLY A 424 1.01 19.20 -26.39
CA GLY A 424 -0.02 18.16 -26.49
C GLY A 424 -0.23 17.34 -25.21
N SER A 425 0.63 17.52 -24.21
CA SER A 425 0.45 16.99 -22.86
C SER A 425 -0.60 17.79 -22.09
N SER A 426 -1.44 17.11 -21.31
CA SER A 426 -2.65 17.69 -20.69
C SER A 426 -2.94 17.12 -19.30
N ASN A 427 -3.80 17.84 -18.55
CA ASN A 427 -4.29 17.47 -17.21
C ASN A 427 -3.20 17.30 -16.15
N HIS A 428 -2.13 18.08 -16.23
CA HIS A 428 -1.11 18.12 -15.18
C HIS A 428 -1.59 18.90 -13.97
N VAL A 429 -1.17 18.46 -12.78
CA VAL A 429 -1.31 19.22 -11.54
C VAL A 429 0.09 19.58 -11.07
N ILE A 430 0.39 20.88 -11.01
CA ILE A 430 1.65 21.39 -10.48
C ILE A 430 1.31 22.25 -9.27
N GLN A 431 1.53 21.72 -8.06
CA GLN A 431 1.10 22.36 -6.82
C GLN A 431 2.14 22.20 -5.72
N GLY A 432 2.30 23.22 -4.88
CA GLY A 432 3.08 23.11 -3.64
C GLY A 432 4.59 23.04 -3.78
N ASN A 433 5.14 23.17 -5.00
CA ASN A 433 6.59 23.12 -5.28
C ASN A 433 7.32 24.44 -5.00
N LEU A 434 8.61 24.36 -4.69
CA LEU A 434 9.55 25.48 -4.81
C LEU A 434 10.28 25.37 -6.15
N ILE A 435 10.19 26.40 -6.98
CA ILE A 435 10.79 26.41 -8.32
C ILE A 435 11.73 27.60 -8.43
N GLY A 436 13.02 27.33 -8.69
CA GLY A 436 14.08 28.35 -8.75
C GLY A 436 14.48 28.94 -7.39
N ILE A 437 13.98 28.36 -6.29
CA ILE A 437 14.24 28.77 -4.91
C ILE A 437 14.50 27.49 -4.11
N GLY A 438 15.54 27.48 -3.29
CA GLY A 438 15.83 26.35 -2.42
C GLY A 438 15.09 26.42 -1.07
N THR A 439 15.27 25.41 -0.23
CA THR A 439 14.49 25.21 1.02
C THR A 439 14.59 26.36 2.02
N GLY A 440 15.76 27.00 2.14
CA GLY A 440 15.99 28.17 3.00
C GLY A 440 15.49 29.51 2.43
N GLY A 441 14.83 29.50 1.27
CA GLY A 441 14.32 30.71 0.60
C GLY A 441 15.37 31.46 -0.24
N GLN A 442 16.60 30.95 -0.32
CA GLN A 442 17.63 31.47 -1.22
C GLN A 442 17.28 31.20 -2.69
N ALA A 443 17.59 32.15 -3.57
CA ALA A 443 17.44 31.98 -5.01
C ALA A 443 18.46 30.97 -5.54
N ILE A 444 17.97 29.91 -6.18
CA ILE A 444 18.76 28.90 -6.89
C ILE A 444 18.09 28.73 -8.26
N GLY A 445 18.26 29.74 -9.11
CA GLY A 445 17.46 29.87 -10.33
C GLY A 445 17.67 28.71 -11.29
N ASN A 446 16.57 28.19 -11.85
CA ASN A 446 16.65 27.48 -13.12
C ASN A 446 16.93 28.51 -14.23
N THR A 447 17.50 28.10 -15.36
CA THR A 447 17.71 29.01 -16.50
C THR A 447 16.39 29.57 -17.03
N VAL A 448 15.33 28.76 -16.99
CA VAL A 448 13.95 29.19 -17.18
C VAL A 448 13.11 28.65 -16.01
N GLY A 449 12.35 29.54 -15.39
CA GLY A 449 11.47 29.22 -14.26
C GLY A 449 10.35 28.26 -14.63
#